data_AF-X0ZIN3-F1
#
_entry.id   AF-X0ZIN3-F1
#
_cell.length_a   1.000
_cell.length_b   1.000
_cell.length_c   1.000
_cell.angle_alpha   90.00
_cell.angle_beta   90.00
_cell.angle_gamma   90.00
#
_symmetry.space_group_name_H-M   'P 1'
#
loop_
_entity.id
_entity.type
_entity.pdbx_description
1 polymer ?
#
loop_
_entity_poly.entity_id
_entity_poly.type
_entity_poly.pdbx_seq_one_letter_code
_entity_poly.pdbx_strand_id
1 'polypeptide(L)'
;MDLNKLNLYIKDFPDNSIIVGDRRFFLHGITETKTLDLCKIEIEDEEENCKMATDYIKTLLNLNYPIYIIEKNYINLTNYIQKNENSLIIKKIISEDYFEIYKIFYREK
;
A
#
# COMPACT_ATOMS: atom_id res chain seq x y z
N MET A 1 15.27 -6.92 5.39
CA MET A 1 14.66 -5.59 5.25
C MET A 1 15.04 -4.82 6.49
N ASP A 2 15.64 -3.65 6.33
CA ASP A 2 16.00 -2.80 7.46
C ASP A 2 14.76 -2.05 7.95
N LEU A 3 14.13 -2.58 9.01
CA LEU A 3 12.93 -2.03 9.62
C LEU A 3 13.13 -0.60 10.14
N ASN A 4 14.35 -0.26 10.57
CA ASN A 4 14.65 1.08 11.07
C ASN A 4 14.59 2.11 9.95
N LYS A 5 15.14 1.78 8.77
CA LYS A 5 15.03 2.64 7.58
C LYS A 5 13.59 2.83 7.13
N LEU A 6 12.81 1.75 7.08
CA LEU A 6 11.39 1.83 6.72
C LEU A 6 10.63 2.78 7.68
N ASN A 7 10.86 2.64 8.98
CA ASN A 7 10.25 3.51 9.98
C ASN A 7 10.67 4.98 9.84
N LEU A 8 11.91 5.27 9.40
CA LEU A 8 12.33 6.65 9.13
C LEU A 8 11.54 7.26 7.98
N TYR A 9 11.33 6.52 6.88
CA TYR A 9 10.55 7.02 5.75
C TYR A 9 9.07 7.25 6.08
N ILE A 10 8.48 6.35 6.88
CA ILE A 10 7.06 6.41 7.22
C ILE A 10 6.75 7.55 8.19
N LYS A 11 7.70 7.96 9.03
CA LYS A 11 7.53 9.10 9.96
C LYS A 11 7.23 10.42 9.26
N ASP A 12 7.64 10.56 8.00
CA ASP A 12 7.39 11.77 7.21
C ASP A 12 6.03 11.73 6.50
N PHE A 13 5.24 10.66 6.65
CA PHE A 13 3.90 10.57 6.04
C PHE A 13 2.87 11.30 6.89
N PRO A 14 1.78 11.81 6.28
CA PRO A 14 0.66 12.39 7.02
C PRO A 14 0.12 11.40 8.08
N ASP A 15 -0.20 11.90 9.26
CA ASP A 15 -0.69 11.08 10.39
C ASP A 15 -1.93 10.24 10.05
N ASN A 16 -2.77 10.75 9.14
CA ASN A 16 -3.99 10.06 8.69
C ASN A 16 -3.74 9.10 7.52
N SER A 17 -2.50 8.85 7.11
CA SER A 17 -2.20 7.96 5.99
C SER A 17 -2.63 6.53 6.29
N ILE A 18 -2.97 5.80 5.22
CA ILE A 18 -3.14 4.36 5.25
C ILE A 18 -1.96 3.71 4.56
N ILE A 19 -1.36 2.75 5.24
CA ILE A 19 -0.26 1.95 4.71
C ILE A 19 -0.79 0.55 4.40
N VAL A 20 -0.60 0.13 3.15
CA VAL A 20 -1.00 -1.15 2.60
C VAL A 20 0.25 -1.99 2.34
N GLY A 21 0.30 -3.24 2.82
CA GLY A 21 1.44 -4.13 2.61
C GLY A 21 1.23 -5.55 3.14
N ASP A 22 2.23 -6.43 2.94
CA ASP A 22 2.32 -7.77 3.53
C ASP A 22 2.47 -7.69 5.07
N ARG A 23 1.88 -8.65 5.80
CA ARG A 23 2.00 -8.80 7.26
C ARG A 23 3.44 -8.68 7.79
N ARG A 24 4.44 -9.06 7.00
CA ARG A 24 5.87 -8.98 7.35
C ARG A 24 6.41 -7.55 7.53
N PHE A 25 5.66 -6.52 7.14
CA PHE A 25 6.08 -5.11 7.27
C PHE A 25 5.61 -4.44 8.57
N PHE A 26 4.62 -4.99 9.29
CA PHE A 26 3.99 -4.31 10.42
C PHE A 26 4.74 -4.54 11.74
N LEU A 27 5.66 -3.64 12.13
CA LEU A 27 6.20 -3.59 13.50
C LEU A 27 6.47 -2.14 13.98
N HIS A 28 5.93 -1.83 15.17
CA HIS A 28 6.08 -0.69 16.09
C HIS A 28 5.98 0.76 15.56
N GLY A 29 6.43 1.09 14.36
CA GLY A 29 6.22 2.42 13.76
C GLY A 29 4.94 2.52 12.95
N ILE A 30 4.56 1.40 12.32
CA ILE A 30 3.37 1.31 11.45
C ILE A 30 2.08 1.10 12.26
N THR A 31 2.18 0.56 13.49
CA THR A 31 1.03 0.25 14.35
C THR A 31 0.30 1.46 14.94
N GLU A 32 0.93 2.64 14.96
CA GLU A 32 0.28 3.90 15.36
C GLU A 32 -0.52 4.53 14.20
N THR A 33 -0.16 4.17 12.95
CA THR A 33 -0.85 4.59 11.73
C THR A 33 -1.97 3.60 11.38
N LYS A 34 -3.01 4.04 10.67
CA LYS A 34 -4.08 3.13 10.22
C LYS A 34 -3.53 2.20 9.13
N THR A 35 -3.52 0.90 9.40
CA THR A 35 -2.88 -0.09 8.52
C THR A 35 -3.87 -1.04 7.90
N LEU A 36 -3.72 -1.31 6.60
CA LEU A 36 -4.41 -2.41 5.94
C LEU A 36 -3.43 -3.55 5.70
N ASP A 37 -3.62 -4.64 6.42
CA ASP A 37 -2.87 -5.90 6.25
C ASP A 37 -3.57 -6.77 5.22
N LEU A 38 -2.95 -6.94 4.05
CA LEU A 38 -3.51 -7.71 2.94
C LEU A 38 -3.62 -9.21 3.26
N CYS A 39 -2.79 -9.74 4.16
CA CYS A 39 -2.85 -11.16 4.56
C CYS A 39 -4.03 -11.48 5.50
N LYS A 40 -4.78 -10.48 5.99
CA LYS A 40 -6.07 -10.69 6.68
C LYS A 40 -7.23 -10.88 5.71
N ILE A 41 -7.03 -10.61 4.42
CA ILE A 41 -7.94 -11.01 3.38
C ILE A 41 -7.62 -12.49 3.12
N GLU A 42 -8.23 -13.37 3.93
CA GLU A 42 -8.02 -14.83 3.90
C GLU A 42 -8.69 -15.46 2.66
N ILE A 43 -8.23 -15.11 1.46
CA ILE A 43 -8.65 -15.76 0.21
C ILE A 43 -7.42 -16.44 -0.41
N GLU A 44 -7.57 -17.68 -0.85
CA GLU A 44 -6.48 -18.48 -1.42
C GLU A 44 -6.05 -17.99 -2.82
N ASP A 45 -6.85 -17.12 -3.46
CA ASP A 45 -6.64 -16.58 -4.80
C ASP A 45 -5.99 -15.17 -4.77
N GLU A 46 -4.80 -15.05 -5.37
CA GLU A 46 -4.00 -13.82 -5.45
C GLU A 46 -4.72 -12.69 -6.21
N GLU A 47 -5.49 -13.01 -7.26
CA GLU A 47 -6.20 -12.03 -8.07
C GLU A 47 -7.40 -11.46 -7.31
N GLU A 48 -8.16 -12.31 -6.62
CA GLU A 48 -9.32 -11.90 -5.81
C GLU A 48 -8.88 -11.02 -4.62
N ASN A 49 -7.75 -11.38 -3.98
CA ASN A 49 -7.12 -10.54 -2.96
C ASN A 49 -6.73 -9.17 -3.49
N CYS A 50 -6.08 -9.11 -4.67
CA CYS A 50 -5.70 -7.85 -5.29
C CYS A 50 -6.92 -7.00 -5.65
N LYS A 51 -8.00 -7.60 -6.12
CA LYS A 51 -9.26 -6.91 -6.41
C LYS A 51 -9.87 -6.31 -5.15
N MET A 52 -10.01 -7.09 -4.08
CA MET A 52 -10.57 -6.61 -2.82
C MET A 52 -9.72 -5.50 -2.19
N ALA A 53 -8.40 -5.66 -2.21
CA ALA A 53 -7.45 -4.63 -1.77
C ALA A 53 -7.66 -3.33 -2.56
N THR A 54 -7.83 -3.44 -3.87
CA THR A 54 -8.05 -2.32 -4.78
C THR A 54 -9.38 -1.60 -4.50
N ASP A 55 -10.47 -2.34 -4.29
CA ASP A 55 -11.77 -1.76 -3.96
C ASP A 55 -11.77 -1.05 -2.61
N TYR A 56 -11.05 -1.61 -1.63
CA TYR A 56 -10.85 -0.97 -0.33
C TYR A 56 -9.99 0.30 -0.44
N ILE A 57 -8.91 0.28 -1.24
CA ILE A 57 -8.09 1.45 -1.55
C ILE A 57 -8.96 2.57 -2.14
N LYS A 58 -9.81 2.28 -3.13
CA LYS A 58 -10.74 3.26 -3.70
C LYS A 58 -11.67 3.85 -2.65
N THR A 59 -12.23 3.00 -1.78
CA THR A 59 -13.09 3.44 -0.69
C THR A 59 -12.37 4.43 0.23
N LEU A 60 -11.13 4.15 0.59
CA LEU A 60 -10.33 5.04 1.44
C LEU A 60 -9.92 6.34 0.72
N LEU A 61 -9.59 6.27 -0.57
CA LEU A 61 -9.32 7.46 -1.38
C LEU A 61 -10.56 8.37 -1.47
N ASN A 62 -11.75 7.80 -1.62
CA ASN A 62 -13.03 8.56 -1.59
C ASN A 62 -13.29 9.22 -0.24
N LEU A 63 -12.74 8.68 0.85
CA LEU A 63 -12.77 9.27 2.19
C LEU A 63 -11.60 10.25 2.44
N ASN A 64 -10.84 10.60 1.41
CA ASN A 64 -9.67 11.50 1.46
C ASN A 64 -8.53 11.01 2.35
N TYR A 65 -8.36 9.70 2.51
CA TYR A 65 -7.19 9.14 3.17
C TYR A 65 -6.01 9.04 2.19
N PRO A 66 -4.82 9.58 2.53
CA PRO A 66 -3.60 9.34 1.76
C PRO A 66 -3.23 7.86 1.80
N ILE A 67 -3.02 7.22 0.64
CA ILE A 67 -2.72 5.77 0.58
C ILE A 67 -1.30 5.53 0.07
N TYR A 68 -0.58 4.69 0.79
CA TYR A 68 0.77 4.24 0.46
C TYR A 68 0.82 2.71 0.41
N ILE A 69 1.39 2.14 -0.64
CA ILE A 69 1.67 0.70 -0.75
C ILE A 69 3.16 0.50 -0.48
N ILE A 70 3.48 -0.39 0.45
CA ILE A 70 4.84 -0.92 0.63
C ILE A 70 4.87 -2.29 -0.02
N GLU A 71 5.74 -2.44 -1.01
CA GLU A 71 5.85 -3.68 -1.76
C GLU A 71 7.29 -4.18 -1.79
N LYS A 72 7.44 -5.50 -1.67
CA LYS A 72 8.68 -6.21 -1.95
C LYS A 72 8.33 -7.38 -2.84
N ASN A 73 8.32 -7.21 -4.16
CA ASN A 73 8.27 -8.25 -5.20
C ASN A 73 7.28 -9.44 -5.06
N TYR A 74 6.39 -9.48 -4.07
CA TYR A 74 5.65 -10.70 -3.67
C TYR A 74 4.14 -10.63 -3.91
N ILE A 75 3.51 -9.45 -3.77
CA ILE A 75 2.04 -9.32 -3.86
C ILE A 75 1.60 -8.82 -5.24
N ASN A 76 2.50 -8.18 -6.00
CA ASN A 76 2.22 -7.53 -7.28
C ASN A 76 0.97 -6.64 -7.30
N LEU A 77 0.58 -6.05 -6.17
CA LEU A 77 -0.62 -5.23 -6.06
C LEU A 77 -0.52 -3.98 -6.93
N THR A 78 0.65 -3.35 -6.98
CA THR A 78 0.86 -2.17 -7.84
C THR A 78 0.73 -2.53 -9.31
N ASN A 79 1.26 -3.67 -9.73
CA ASN A 79 1.12 -4.21 -11.08
C ASN A 79 -0.34 -4.54 -11.41
N TYR A 80 -1.06 -5.16 -10.48
CA TYR A 80 -2.48 -5.46 -10.64
C TYR A 80 -3.30 -4.19 -10.85
N ILE A 81 -3.13 -3.20 -9.97
CA ILE A 81 -3.85 -1.92 -10.06
C ILE A 81 -3.51 -1.22 -11.38
N GLN A 82 -2.23 -1.16 -11.78
CA GLN A 82 -1.84 -0.52 -13.04
C GLN A 82 -2.45 -1.19 -14.28
N LYS A 83 -2.64 -2.51 -14.26
CA LYS A 83 -3.23 -3.26 -15.39
C LYS A 83 -4.75 -3.17 -15.43
N ASN A 84 -5.41 -3.17 -14.27
CA ASN A 84 -6.86 -3.35 -14.17
C ASN A 84 -7.62 -2.05 -13.84
N GLU A 85 -6.96 -1.04 -13.27
CA GLU A 85 -7.61 0.18 -12.77
C GLU A 85 -7.12 1.46 -13.45
N ASN A 86 -7.76 1.77 -14.57
CA ASN A 86 -7.48 3.00 -15.33
C ASN A 86 -7.80 4.30 -14.57
N SER A 87 -8.60 4.20 -13.50
CA SER A 87 -8.98 5.33 -12.65
C SER A 87 -7.90 5.71 -11.64
N LEU A 88 -6.94 4.82 -11.37
CA LEU A 88 -5.90 5.02 -10.39
C LEU A 88 -4.55 5.29 -11.05
N ILE A 89 -3.74 6.12 -10.40
CA ILE A 89 -2.34 6.35 -10.73
C ILE A 89 -1.50 5.92 -9.54
N ILE A 90 -0.45 5.17 -9.82
CA ILE A 90 0.53 4.75 -8.82
C ILE A 90 1.84 5.46 -9.11
N LYS A 91 2.36 6.20 -8.13
CA LYS A 91 3.66 6.88 -8.21
C LYS A 91 4.62 6.26 -7.20
N LYS A 92 5.74 5.73 -7.69
CA LYS A 92 6.85 5.33 -6.82
C LYS A 92 7.45 6.56 -6.15
N ILE A 93 7.59 6.51 -4.83
CA ILE A 93 8.14 7.61 -4.02
C ILE A 93 9.50 7.26 -3.42
N ILE A 94 9.72 5.99 -3.06
CA ILE A 94 10.96 5.49 -2.46
C ILE A 94 11.31 4.16 -3.14
N SER A 95 12.58 3.96 -3.44
CA SER A 95 13.15 2.73 -3.98
C SER A 95 14.39 2.39 -3.18
N GLU A 96 14.35 1.27 -2.47
CA GLU A 96 15.42 0.75 -1.61
C GLU A 96 15.71 -0.71 -2.01
N ASP A 97 16.88 -1.22 -1.62
CA ASP A 97 17.32 -2.58 -1.98
C ASP A 97 16.35 -3.69 -1.54
N TYR A 98 15.49 -3.42 -0.55
CA TYR A 98 14.63 -4.43 0.08
C TYR A 98 13.13 -4.12 0.06
N PHE A 99 12.73 -2.94 -0.43
CA PHE A 99 11.34 -2.54 -0.55
C PHE A 99 11.19 -1.32 -1.45
N GLU A 100 10.01 -1.14 -2.01
CA GLU A 100 9.61 0.09 -2.69
C GLU A 100 8.34 0.63 -2.02
N ILE A 101 8.22 1.96 -1.96
CA ILE A 101 7.00 2.61 -1.49
C ILE A 101 6.38 3.36 -2.65
N TYR A 102 5.07 3.19 -2.81
CA TYR A 102 4.26 3.83 -3.81
C TYR A 102 3.14 4.60 -3.17
N LYS A 103 2.79 5.74 -3.75
CA LYS A 103 1.61 6.51 -3.40
C LYS A 103 0.55 6.34 -4.49
N ILE A 104 -0.70 6.15 -4.05
CA ILE A 104 -1.84 5.97 -4.95
C ILE A 104 -2.67 7.25 -5.01
N PHE A 105 -3.15 7.57 -6.20
CA PHE A 105 -4.01 8.72 -6.48
C PHE A 105 -5.13 8.30 -7.43
N TYR A 106 -6.23 9.07 -7.44
CA TYR A 106 -7.10 9.09 -8.60
C TYR A 106 -6.40 9.81 -9.76
N ARG A 107 -6.60 9.31 -10.99
CA ARG A 107 -6.31 10.06 -12.20
C ARG A 107 -7.23 11.28 -12.21
N GLU A 108 -6.66 12.48 -12.21
CA GLU A 108 -7.44 13.71 -12.39
C GLU A 108 -8.25 13.58 -13.69
N LYS A 109 -9.53 13.99 -13.64
CA LYS A 109 -10.41 14.00 -14.81
C LYS A 109 -10.05 15.14 -15.75
#